data_AF-A0A6I2ISC1-F1
#
_entry.id   AF-A0A6I2ISC1-F1
#
_cell.length_a   1.000
_cell.length_b   1.000
_cell.length_c   1.000
_cell.angle_alpha   90.00
_cell.angle_beta   90.00
_cell.angle_gamma   90.00
#
_symmetry.space_group_name_H-M   'P 1'
#
loop_
_entity.id
_entity.type
_entity.pdbx_description
1 polymer ?
#
loop_
_entity_poly.entity_id
_entity_poly.type
_entity_poly.pdbx_seq_one_letter_code
_entity_poly.pdbx_strand_id
1 'polypeptide(L)'
;MKISDEEFLSAIWKSVAEHLPYAATHNYFGNKRGLVPNDEFYVRYSTHICTARRNNRINLPIGNSASMTRIRKLVEQGVLCAEKRRSGEAFYFWLPDDLNKPAFEITLSMLESNGITKEPVDGFGFDVLARKITNSLMEKFGDLPTQIFERKSEAA
;
A
#
# COMPACT_ATOMS: atom_id res chain seq x y z
N MET A 1 -14.73 -21.26 -0.05
CA MET A 1 -13.59 -21.04 0.88
C MET A 1 -13.82 -19.73 1.62
N LYS A 2 -13.73 -19.71 2.95
CA LYS A 2 -13.96 -18.50 3.77
C LYS A 2 -12.61 -17.87 4.06
N ILE A 3 -12.28 -16.78 3.36
CA ILE A 3 -11.06 -16.00 3.62
C ILE A 3 -11.20 -15.32 4.99
N SER A 4 -10.17 -15.38 5.84
CA SER A 4 -10.12 -14.72 7.15
C SER A 4 -9.90 -13.20 7.01
N ASP A 5 -10.09 -12.47 8.10
CA ASP A 5 -9.80 -11.02 8.10
C ASP A 5 -8.27 -10.78 8.05
N GLU A 6 -7.47 -11.65 8.66
CA GLU A 6 -6.00 -11.64 8.62
C GLU A 6 -5.47 -11.87 7.21
N GLU A 7 -5.96 -12.89 6.50
CA GLU A 7 -5.59 -13.17 5.11
C GLU A 7 -5.93 -11.98 4.19
N PHE A 8 -7.05 -11.30 4.47
CA PHE A 8 -7.47 -10.13 3.71
C PHE A 8 -6.59 -8.92 3.95
N LEU A 9 -6.22 -8.66 5.21
CA LEU A 9 -5.31 -7.56 5.58
C LEU A 9 -3.90 -7.81 5.08
N SER A 10 -3.40 -9.04 5.17
CA SER A 10 -2.12 -9.45 4.60
C SER A 10 -2.10 -9.24 3.08
N ALA A 11 -3.18 -9.59 2.37
CA ALA A 11 -3.27 -9.34 0.93
C ALA A 11 -3.30 -7.84 0.57
N ILE A 12 -3.93 -6.99 1.39
CA ILE A 12 -3.86 -5.53 1.23
C ILE A 12 -2.41 -5.06 1.41
N TRP A 13 -1.76 -5.48 2.51
CA TRP A 13 -0.39 -5.07 2.81
C TRP A 13 0.58 -5.48 1.72
N LYS A 14 0.55 -6.75 1.31
CA LYS A 14 1.37 -7.27 0.21
C LYS A 14 1.16 -6.46 -1.07
N SER A 15 -0.09 -6.14 -1.41
CA SER A 15 -0.39 -5.29 -2.56
C SER A 15 0.29 -3.91 -2.42
N VAL A 16 0.20 -3.28 -1.24
CA VAL A 16 0.82 -1.98 -0.97
C VAL A 16 2.33 -2.06 -1.11
N ALA A 17 2.99 -3.03 -0.47
CA ALA A 17 4.42 -3.26 -0.54
C ALA A 17 4.91 -3.47 -1.99
N GLU A 18 4.19 -4.26 -2.80
CA GLU A 18 4.51 -4.49 -4.21
C GLU A 18 4.37 -3.22 -5.07
N HIS A 19 3.43 -2.34 -4.73
CA HIS A 19 3.18 -1.11 -5.48
C HIS A 19 4.11 0.04 -5.10
N LEU A 20 4.55 0.09 -3.84
CA LEU A 20 5.29 1.20 -3.26
C LEU A 20 6.51 1.64 -4.10
N PRO A 21 7.42 0.74 -4.54
CA PRO A 21 8.58 1.16 -5.33
C PRO A 21 8.18 1.91 -6.60
N TYR A 22 7.11 1.46 -7.26
CA TYR A 22 6.63 2.09 -8.49
C TYR A 22 5.96 3.43 -8.21
N ALA A 23 5.12 3.52 -7.19
CA ALA A 23 4.39 4.73 -6.84
C ALA A 23 5.28 5.81 -6.20
N ALA A 24 6.36 5.41 -5.54
CA ALA A 24 7.40 6.29 -5.00
C ALA A 24 8.36 6.83 -6.08
N THR A 25 8.08 6.55 -7.37
CA THR A 25 8.81 7.11 -8.50
C THR A 25 7.87 7.72 -9.53
N HIS A 26 8.26 8.85 -10.11
CA HIS A 26 7.76 9.31 -11.38
C HIS A 26 8.28 8.41 -12.50
N ASN A 27 7.42 8.08 -13.46
CA ASN A 27 7.80 7.39 -14.69
C ASN A 27 7.87 8.40 -15.84
N TYR A 28 9.05 8.54 -16.43
CA TYR A 28 9.34 9.45 -17.52
C TYR A 28 9.57 8.68 -18.82
N PHE A 29 9.45 9.39 -19.94
CA PHE A 29 9.69 8.81 -21.26
C PHE A 29 11.09 8.18 -21.36
N GLY A 30 11.18 7.03 -22.05
CA GLY A 30 12.42 6.28 -22.20
C GLY A 30 12.81 5.45 -20.99
N ASN A 31 11.83 4.97 -20.20
CA ASN A 31 12.05 4.18 -18.98
C ASN A 31 12.94 4.90 -17.96
N LYS A 32 12.79 6.22 -17.84
CA LYS A 32 13.49 7.02 -16.83
C LYS A 32 12.65 7.15 -15.58
N ARG A 33 13.29 7.20 -14.42
CA ARG A 33 12.61 7.31 -13.13
C ARG A 33 13.22 8.38 -12.24
N GLY A 34 12.38 9.08 -11.51
CA GLY A 34 12.79 10.05 -10.49
C GLY A 34 11.97 9.87 -9.23
N LEU A 35 12.53 10.19 -8.07
CA LEU A 35 11.82 10.13 -6.79
C LEU A 35 10.67 11.12 -6.75
N VAL A 36 9.55 10.68 -6.19
CA VAL A 36 8.48 11.61 -5.81
C VAL A 36 8.88 12.37 -4.53
N PRO A 37 8.30 13.55 -4.28
CA PRO A 37 8.40 14.23 -2.98
C PRO A 37 7.94 13.35 -1.81
N ASN A 38 8.62 13.49 -0.66
CA ASN A 38 8.18 12.88 0.59
C ASN A 38 7.14 13.77 1.29
N ASP A 39 5.93 13.80 0.75
CA ASP A 39 4.81 14.55 1.32
C ASP A 39 3.56 13.69 1.50
N GLU A 40 2.57 14.25 2.19
CA GLU A 40 1.32 13.54 2.49
C GLU A 40 0.54 13.16 1.22
N PHE A 41 0.63 13.95 0.15
CA PHE A 41 -0.05 13.63 -1.10
C PHE A 41 0.50 12.35 -1.72
N TYR A 42 1.83 12.20 -1.80
CA TYR A 42 2.45 11.01 -2.39
C TYR A 42 2.36 9.77 -1.51
N VAL A 43 2.37 9.94 -0.17
CA VAL A 43 2.10 8.83 0.76
C VAL A 43 0.70 8.27 0.49
N ARG A 44 -0.32 9.14 0.43
CA ARG A 44 -1.71 8.76 0.14
C ARG A 44 -1.84 8.12 -1.24
N TYR A 45 -1.27 8.75 -2.27
CA TYR A 45 -1.29 8.24 -3.64
C TYR A 45 -0.71 6.82 -3.74
N SER A 46 0.35 6.53 -3.00
CA SER A 46 1.07 5.26 -3.08
C SER A 46 0.41 4.13 -2.29
N THR A 47 -0.33 4.46 -1.23
CA THR A 47 -0.80 3.45 -0.26
C THR A 47 -2.32 3.25 -0.28
N HIS A 48 -3.08 4.21 -0.79
CA HIS A 48 -4.54 4.12 -0.85
C HIS A 48 -5.02 3.22 -1.99
N ILE A 49 -6.08 2.45 -1.73
CA ILE A 49 -6.70 1.57 -2.72
C ILE A 49 -8.12 2.05 -3.00
N CYS A 50 -8.42 2.31 -4.27
CA CYS A 50 -9.77 2.63 -4.72
C CYS A 50 -10.65 1.37 -4.72
N THR A 51 -11.82 1.41 -4.09
CA THR A 51 -12.74 0.26 -4.07
C THR A 51 -13.18 -0.19 -5.46
N ALA A 52 -13.32 0.71 -6.44
CA ALA A 52 -13.66 0.35 -7.81
C ALA A 52 -12.55 -0.46 -8.53
N ARG A 53 -11.29 -0.28 -8.14
CA ARG A 53 -10.12 -0.95 -8.75
C ARG A 53 -9.48 -2.00 -7.85
N ARG A 54 -10.08 -2.29 -6.69
CA ARG A 54 -9.49 -3.16 -5.65
C ARG A 54 -9.14 -4.56 -6.13
N ASN A 55 -9.90 -5.15 -7.06
CA ASN A 55 -9.65 -6.51 -7.54
C ASN A 55 -8.36 -6.61 -8.36
N ASN A 56 -7.89 -5.50 -8.95
CA ASN A 56 -6.62 -5.47 -9.66
C ASN A 56 -5.43 -5.43 -8.69
N ARG A 57 -5.69 -5.19 -7.41
CA ARG A 57 -4.68 -4.99 -6.37
C ARG A 57 -4.69 -6.10 -5.32
N ILE A 58 -5.87 -6.50 -4.87
CA ILE A 58 -6.08 -7.53 -3.85
C ILE A 58 -6.46 -8.83 -4.59
N ASN A 59 -5.45 -9.64 -4.89
CA ASN A 59 -5.62 -10.90 -5.61
C ASN A 59 -6.06 -12.01 -4.66
N LEU A 60 -7.35 -12.03 -4.33
CA LEU A 60 -7.97 -13.04 -3.48
C LEU A 60 -9.17 -13.67 -4.20
N PRO A 61 -9.43 -14.99 -4.04
CA PRO A 61 -10.56 -15.68 -4.65
C PRO A 61 -11.87 -15.37 -3.91
N ILE A 62 -12.26 -14.10 -3.86
CA ILE A 62 -13.44 -13.59 -3.18
C ILE A 62 -14.35 -12.81 -4.13
N GLY A 63 -15.65 -13.04 -4.04
CA GLY A 63 -16.64 -12.31 -4.83
C GLY A 63 -16.66 -10.82 -4.49
N ASN A 64 -17.06 -10.00 -5.47
CA ASN A 64 -17.10 -8.54 -5.34
C ASN A 64 -17.84 -8.05 -4.09
N SER A 65 -19.06 -8.54 -3.89
CA SER A 65 -19.92 -8.16 -2.76
C SER A 65 -19.29 -8.56 -1.43
N ALA A 66 -18.70 -9.77 -1.34
CA ALA A 66 -18.06 -10.24 -0.12
C ALA A 66 -16.80 -9.43 0.22
N SER A 67 -15.99 -9.07 -0.78
CA SER A 67 -14.84 -8.17 -0.62
C SER A 67 -15.27 -6.79 -0.11
N MET A 68 -16.31 -6.19 -0.70
CA MET A 68 -16.84 -4.89 -0.25
C MET A 68 -17.42 -4.93 1.16
N THR A 69 -18.18 -5.97 1.50
CA THR A 69 -18.71 -6.17 2.85
C THR A 69 -17.58 -6.28 3.87
N ARG A 70 -16.50 -6.99 3.53
CA ARG A 70 -15.33 -7.10 4.41
C ARG A 70 -14.60 -5.78 4.60
N ILE A 71 -14.36 -5.01 3.53
CA ILE A 71 -13.74 -3.67 3.64
C ILE A 71 -14.57 -2.78 4.55
N ARG A 72 -15.91 -2.76 4.38
CA ARG A 72 -16.81 -1.98 5.24
C ARG A 72 -16.70 -2.38 6.71
N LYS A 73 -16.75 -3.69 6.99
CA LYS A 73 -16.59 -4.23 8.34
C LYS A 73 -15.25 -3.81 8.96
N LEU A 74 -14.15 -3.92 8.23
CA LEU A 74 -12.81 -3.57 8.73
C LEU A 74 -12.65 -2.05 8.96
N VAL A 75 -13.30 -1.22 8.15
CA VAL A 75 -13.36 0.23 8.36
C VAL A 75 -14.20 0.56 9.61
N GLU A 76 -15.36 -0.07 9.77
CA GLU A 76 -16.22 0.11 10.96
C GLU A 76 -15.51 -0.35 12.24
N GLN A 77 -14.64 -1.35 12.16
CA GLN A 77 -13.81 -1.82 13.26
C GLN A 77 -12.56 -0.97 13.52
N GLY A 78 -12.31 0.08 12.74
CA GLY A 78 -11.13 0.94 12.87
C GLY A 78 -9.81 0.29 12.44
N VAL A 79 -9.85 -0.88 11.81
CA VAL A 79 -8.67 -1.62 11.34
C VAL A 79 -8.17 -1.06 10.01
N LEU A 80 -9.10 -0.61 9.16
CA LEU A 80 -8.79 0.15 7.94
C LEU A 80 -9.26 1.60 8.08
N CYS A 81 -8.49 2.51 7.50
CA CYS A 81 -8.91 3.88 7.29
C CYS A 81 -9.64 4.00 5.94
N ALA A 82 -10.54 4.97 5.82
CA ALA A 82 -11.26 5.23 4.58
C ALA A 82 -11.61 6.71 4.45
N GLU A 83 -11.72 7.17 3.21
CA GLU A 83 -12.25 8.50 2.92
C GLU A 83 -13.71 8.61 3.32
N LYS A 84 -14.14 9.82 3.68
CA LYS A 84 -15.57 10.12 3.82
C LYS A 84 -16.25 9.84 2.48
N ARG A 85 -17.31 9.02 2.51
CA ARG A 85 -18.01 8.55 1.31
C ARG A 85 -19.49 8.89 1.37
N ARG A 86 -20.11 9.04 0.20
CA ARG A 86 -21.57 8.97 0.07
C ARG A 86 -21.99 7.52 -0.20
N SER A 87 -23.23 7.19 0.13
CA SER A 87 -23.76 5.85 -0.14
C SER A 87 -23.78 5.60 -1.65
N GLY A 88 -23.29 4.43 -2.08
CA GLY A 88 -23.25 4.02 -3.49
C GLY A 88 -22.00 4.45 -4.28
N GLU A 89 -21.15 5.33 -3.74
CA GLU A 89 -19.94 5.80 -4.44
C GLU A 89 -18.72 4.91 -4.16
N ALA A 90 -17.81 4.86 -5.14
CA ALA A 90 -16.46 4.35 -4.93
C ALA A 90 -15.70 5.29 -3.98
N PHE A 91 -14.77 4.74 -3.22
CA PHE A 91 -14.01 5.47 -2.21
C PHE A 91 -12.63 4.84 -2.05
N TYR A 92 -11.69 5.60 -1.49
CA TYR A 92 -10.37 5.08 -1.14
C TYR A 92 -10.34 4.56 0.31
N PHE A 93 -9.61 3.46 0.51
CA PHE A 93 -9.30 2.90 1.83
C PHE A 93 -7.82 2.53 1.91
N TRP A 94 -7.28 2.49 3.11
CA TRP A 94 -5.86 2.22 3.36
C TRP A 94 -5.64 1.57 4.71
N LEU A 95 -4.45 0.96 4.86
CA LEU A 95 -3.94 0.52 6.16
C LEU A 95 -3.55 1.75 7.00
N PRO A 96 -3.44 1.63 8.33
CA PRO A 96 -3.05 2.74 9.20
C PRO A 96 -1.73 3.46 8.80
N ASP A 97 -1.66 4.76 9.06
CA ASP A 97 -0.52 5.60 8.67
C ASP A 97 0.77 5.30 9.46
N ASP A 98 0.65 4.70 10.64
CA ASP A 98 1.78 4.17 11.43
C ASP A 98 2.49 2.98 10.74
N LEU A 99 1.85 2.36 9.75
CA LEU A 99 2.45 1.39 8.84
C LEU A 99 2.83 2.05 7.50
N ASN A 100 1.90 2.77 6.87
CA ASN A 100 2.08 3.28 5.51
C ASN A 100 3.20 4.31 5.40
N LYS A 101 3.27 5.26 6.35
CA LYS A 101 4.26 6.34 6.29
C LYS A 101 5.69 5.79 6.47
N PRO A 102 5.99 4.96 7.48
CA PRO A 102 7.31 4.34 7.57
C PRO A 102 7.67 3.47 6.37
N ALA A 103 6.72 2.71 5.82
CA ALA A 103 6.96 1.90 4.62
C ALA A 103 7.33 2.76 3.39
N PHE A 104 6.64 3.88 3.21
CA PHE A 104 6.92 4.83 2.14
C PHE A 104 8.28 5.51 2.32
N GLU A 105 8.62 5.97 3.53
CA GLU A 105 9.91 6.58 3.83
C GLU A 105 11.08 5.63 3.60
N ILE A 106 10.93 4.37 4.00
CA ILE A 106 11.93 3.32 3.74
C ILE A 106 12.07 3.04 2.26
N THR A 107 10.95 2.99 1.53
CA THR A 107 10.96 2.82 0.07
C THR A 107 11.76 3.94 -0.59
N LEU A 108 11.50 5.21 -0.24
CA LEU A 108 12.24 6.35 -0.77
C LEU A 108 13.74 6.26 -0.43
N SER A 109 14.08 5.96 0.82
CA SER A 109 15.48 5.84 1.26
C SER A 109 16.22 4.73 0.52
N MET A 110 15.58 3.59 0.28
CA MET A 110 16.16 2.49 -0.49
C MET A 110 16.32 2.84 -1.96
N LEU A 111 15.34 3.49 -2.58
CA LEU A 111 15.44 3.97 -3.96
C LEU A 111 16.61 4.95 -4.12
N GLU A 112 16.72 5.91 -3.20
CA GLU A 112 17.81 6.90 -3.16
C GLU A 112 19.18 6.22 -3.01
N SER A 113 19.29 5.26 -2.07
CA SER A 113 20.52 4.50 -1.85
C SER A 113 20.95 3.62 -3.04
N ASN A 114 20.03 3.35 -3.98
CA ASN A 114 20.31 2.61 -5.20
C ASN A 114 20.39 3.54 -6.44
N GLY A 115 20.56 4.85 -6.24
CA GLY A 115 20.86 5.80 -7.30
C GLY A 115 19.65 6.42 -7.99
N ILE A 116 18.43 6.17 -7.52
CA ILE A 116 17.25 6.91 -7.98
C ILE A 116 17.26 8.29 -7.30
N THR A 117 17.31 9.35 -8.10
CA THR A 117 17.36 10.72 -7.58
C THR A 117 16.05 11.44 -7.85
N LYS A 118 15.90 12.69 -7.38
CA LYS A 118 14.77 13.54 -7.79
C LYS A 118 14.74 13.80 -9.29
N GLU A 119 15.93 13.88 -9.91
CA GLU A 119 16.05 14.03 -11.35
C GLU A 119 15.89 12.67 -12.05
N PRO A 120 15.34 12.63 -13.29
CA PRO A 120 15.14 11.39 -14.02
C PRO A 120 16.47 10.67 -14.32
N VAL A 121 16.64 9.47 -13.77
CA VAL A 121 17.74 8.55 -14.07
C VAL A 121 17.26 7.36 -14.90
N ASP A 122 18.19 6.62 -15.49
CA ASP A 122 17.87 5.39 -16.23
C ASP A 122 17.24 4.34 -15.30
N GLY A 123 16.10 3.77 -15.70
CA GLY A 123 15.36 2.76 -14.95
C GLY A 123 15.76 1.32 -15.26
N PHE A 124 16.92 1.07 -15.88
CA PHE A 124 17.41 -0.28 -16.13
C PHE A 124 17.57 -1.07 -14.83
N GLY A 125 17.03 -2.29 -14.80
CA GLY A 125 17.03 -3.12 -13.60
C GLY A 125 16.05 -2.70 -12.51
N PHE A 126 15.17 -1.72 -12.76
CA PHE A 126 14.24 -1.22 -11.74
C PHE A 126 13.35 -2.31 -11.15
N ASP A 127 12.86 -3.27 -11.95
CA ASP A 127 12.01 -4.35 -11.42
C ASP A 127 12.76 -5.25 -10.44
N VAL A 128 14.08 -5.41 -10.60
CA VAL A 128 14.91 -6.13 -9.64
C VAL A 128 15.01 -5.35 -8.32
N LEU A 129 15.23 -4.03 -8.42
CA LEU A 129 15.24 -3.14 -7.26
C LEU A 129 13.88 -3.11 -6.56
N ALA A 130 12.79 -3.01 -7.31
CA ALA A 130 11.44 -3.01 -6.77
C ALA A 130 11.16 -4.29 -5.96
N ARG A 131 11.48 -5.47 -6.50
CA ARG A 131 11.36 -6.73 -5.75
C ARG A 131 12.20 -6.76 -4.48
N LYS A 132 13.44 -6.23 -4.53
CA LYS A 132 14.31 -6.13 -3.35
C LYS A 132 13.70 -5.24 -2.27
N ILE A 133 13.13 -4.10 -2.66
CA ILE A 133 12.43 -3.19 -1.74
C ILE A 133 11.20 -3.87 -1.16
N THR A 134 10.35 -4.49 -1.99
CA THR A 134 9.18 -5.25 -1.53
C THR A 134 9.57 -6.28 -0.49
N ASN A 135 10.58 -7.12 -0.75
CA ASN A 135 11.04 -8.12 0.20
C ASN A 135 11.53 -7.48 1.51
N SER A 136 12.27 -6.38 1.43
CA SER A 136 12.76 -5.67 2.62
C SER A 136 11.61 -5.09 3.47
N LEU A 137 10.55 -4.60 2.84
CA LEU A 137 9.34 -4.15 3.54
C LEU A 137 8.62 -5.33 4.21
N MET A 138 8.46 -6.45 3.50
CA MET A 138 7.82 -7.65 4.04
C MET A 138 8.63 -8.25 5.21
N GLU A 139 9.96 -8.26 5.13
CA GLU A 139 10.85 -8.71 6.22
C GLU A 139 10.75 -7.80 7.45
N LYS A 140 10.66 -6.49 7.25
CA LYS A 140 10.62 -5.52 8.35
C LYS A 140 9.28 -5.46 9.06
N PHE A 141 8.19 -5.48 8.30
CA PHE A 141 6.84 -5.28 8.85
C PHE A 141 6.06 -6.60 9.00
N GLY A 142 6.56 -7.70 8.44
CA GLY A 142 5.88 -9.00 8.43
C GLY A 142 4.78 -9.09 7.38
N ASP A 143 4.22 -10.30 7.23
CA ASP A 143 3.10 -10.57 6.32
C ASP A 143 1.77 -9.98 6.81
N LEU A 144 1.66 -9.79 8.12
CA LEU A 144 0.52 -9.17 8.79
C LEU A 144 1.06 -8.19 9.84
N PRO A 145 1.28 -6.91 9.47
CA PRO A 145 1.92 -5.95 10.35
C PRO A 145 1.17 -5.79 11.68
N THR A 146 1.84 -6.02 12.80
CA THR A 146 1.24 -6.00 14.16
C THR A 146 0.65 -4.64 14.52
N GLN A 147 1.17 -3.57 13.90
CA GLN A 147 0.69 -2.20 14.01
C GLN A 147 -0.80 -2.06 13.62
N ILE A 148 -1.32 -2.99 12.80
CA ILE A 148 -2.73 -3.05 12.40
C ILE A 148 -3.65 -3.38 13.60
N PHE A 149 -3.14 -4.07 14.63
CA PHE A 149 -3.95 -4.58 15.75
C PHE A 149 -3.71 -3.86 17.08
N GLU A 150 -2.56 -3.21 17.25
CA GLU A 150 -2.17 -2.50 18.49
C GLU A 150 -3.10 -1.32 18.82
N ARG A 151 -3.83 -0.77 17.83
CA ARG A 151 -4.86 0.27 18.06
C ARG A 151 -6.11 -0.21 18.83
N LYS A 152 -6.35 -1.52 18.94
CA LYS A 152 -7.50 -2.02 19.72
C LYS A 152 -7.33 -1.83 21.23
N SER A 153 -6.11 -1.70 21.73
CA SER A 153 -5.80 -1.60 23.16
C SER A 153 -5.86 -0.18 23.72
N GLU A 154 -5.80 0.85 22.87
CA GLU A 154 -5.78 2.26 23.32
C GLU A 154 -7.16 2.94 23.26
N ALA A 155 -8.15 2.32 22.63
CA ALA A 155 -9.51 2.83 22.48
C ALA A 155 -10.55 2.07 23.32
N ALA A 156 -10.11 1.22 24.26
CA ALA A 156 -10.95 0.41 25.15
C ALA A 156 -10.96 0.93 26.59
#